data_AF-A0A7V9P684-F1
#
_entry.id   AF-A0A7V9P684-F1
#
_cell.length_a   1.000
_cell.length_b   1.000
_cell.length_c   1.000
_cell.angle_alpha   90.00
_cell.angle_beta   90.00
_cell.angle_gamma   90.00
#
_symmetry.space_group_name_H-M   'P 1'
#
loop_
_entity.id
_entity.type
_entity.pdbx_description
1 polymer ?
#
loop_
_entity_poly.entity_id
_entity_poly.type
_entity_poly.pdbx_seq_one_letter_code
_entity_poly.pdbx_strand_id
1 'polypeptide(L)'
;MAHCTHLALGGGPRTRRRALALAAAAAVLGLAGCSGSGSESEARETPSTAKARETTASPPSPPSGAPMSLSEWRGGYGVWLEAVRADLREIGLAVHDPRALRSLRSDGLEEFRDGALSHHVASLRECARLEETLTPPPGRAEGTVALLRRSCGPLARGAELAERGIAGEGGALFRRAVAEWRTAADLVEDANGKLRMPERVEALPLPVEDGRTEISRVEPLLTRVTRLMSKDAKFAARCWSEEDWGRIEREEFGRKVDLAGFATDSYANLNLAPRMCDSLSLLAYTDERPTGVAQLDAAFAVVVLMHETAHLAEGDRFFTREEAAAECWGMQFVRQAARALGVEGSYADELADRYWREVYPLIERKYRSPECRNGGKLDARAGTDVFP
;
A
#
# COMPACT_ATOMS: atom_id res chain seq x y z
N MET A 1 0.56 -6.88 -2.74
CA MET A 1 0.14 -5.85 -1.78
C MET A 1 0.09 -4.55 -2.54
N ALA A 2 -1.06 -3.90 -2.49
CA ALA A 2 -1.18 -2.51 -2.86
C ALA A 2 -0.89 -1.66 -1.60
N HIS A 3 -0.41 -0.42 -1.76
CA HIS A 3 -0.02 0.41 -0.62
C HIS A 3 -0.33 1.87 -0.88
N CYS A 4 -0.94 2.53 0.11
CA CYS A 4 -1.27 3.95 0.05
C CYS A 4 -0.17 4.80 0.72
N THR A 5 0.64 5.49 -0.08
CA THR A 5 1.74 6.36 0.37
C THR A 5 1.23 7.78 0.61
N HIS A 6 1.55 8.36 1.75
CA HIS A 6 1.05 9.70 2.10
C HIS A 6 1.90 10.80 1.45
N LEU A 7 1.24 11.78 0.82
CA LEU A 7 1.83 13.10 0.58
C LEU A 7 1.79 13.87 1.89
N ALA A 8 2.91 13.91 2.61
CA ALA A 8 3.03 14.71 3.81
C ALA A 8 2.62 16.17 3.52
N LEU A 9 1.39 16.55 3.92
CA LEU A 9 1.00 17.96 4.09
C LEU A 9 1.81 18.64 5.22
N GLY A 10 2.69 17.88 5.88
CA GLY A 10 3.74 18.32 6.80
C GLY A 10 4.89 19.06 6.13
N GLY A 11 4.58 20.16 5.44
CA GLY A 11 5.58 21.16 5.11
C GLY A 11 5.99 21.94 6.38
N GLY A 12 7.29 21.94 6.71
CA GLY A 12 7.84 22.78 7.78
C GLY A 12 7.48 24.27 7.64
N PRO A 13 7.68 25.10 8.68
CA PRO A 13 7.15 26.48 8.76
C PRO A 13 7.51 27.41 7.59
N ARG A 14 8.50 27.06 6.76
CA ARG A 14 8.87 27.79 5.53
C ARG A 14 7.99 27.47 4.31
N THR A 15 7.47 26.25 4.15
CA THR A 15 6.55 25.92 3.05
C THR A 15 5.12 26.40 3.33
N ARG A 16 4.71 26.49 4.60
CA ARG A 16 3.43 27.12 5.01
C ARG A 16 3.30 28.58 4.57
N ARG A 17 4.41 29.36 4.56
CA ARG A 17 4.39 30.76 4.11
C ARG A 17 4.20 30.94 2.60
N ARG A 18 4.58 29.96 1.77
CA ARG A 18 4.40 30.03 0.31
C ARG A 18 2.99 29.63 -0.13
N ALA A 19 2.34 28.69 0.56
CA ALA A 19 0.94 28.33 0.30
C ALA A 19 -0.03 29.46 0.72
N LEU A 20 0.25 30.15 1.83
CA LEU A 20 -0.55 31.33 2.25
C LEU A 20 -0.35 32.56 1.37
N ALA A 21 0.81 32.74 0.72
CA ALA A 21 1.05 33.86 -0.18
C ALA A 21 0.29 33.74 -1.53
N LEU A 22 -0.05 32.51 -1.95
CA LEU A 22 -0.83 32.28 -3.17
C LEU A 22 -2.36 32.38 -2.95
N ALA A 23 -2.84 32.21 -1.71
CA ALA A 23 -4.24 32.43 -1.36
C ALA A 23 -4.55 33.92 -1.02
N ALA A 24 -3.56 34.71 -0.61
CA ALA A 24 -3.73 36.13 -0.28
C ALA A 24 -3.65 37.09 -1.50
N ALA A 25 -3.27 36.60 -2.69
CA ALA A 25 -3.19 37.41 -3.91
C ALA A 25 -4.54 37.55 -4.66
N ALA A 26 -5.62 36.93 -4.17
CA ALA A 26 -6.94 36.97 -4.81
C ALA A 26 -7.99 37.84 -4.09
N ALA A 27 -7.65 38.53 -2.99
CA ALA A 27 -8.63 39.37 -2.30
C ALA A 27 -7.99 40.51 -1.50
N VAL A 28 -7.59 41.61 -2.16
CA VAL A 28 -7.65 42.95 -1.56
C VAL A 28 -7.82 44.03 -2.65
N LEU A 29 -9.06 44.50 -2.82
CA LEU A 29 -9.37 45.88 -3.18
C LEU A 29 -10.45 46.31 -2.18
N GLY A 30 -10.11 47.24 -1.28
CA GLY A 30 -11.12 47.97 -0.49
C GLY A 30 -10.84 48.16 1.01
N LEU A 31 -10.21 49.29 1.33
CA LEU A 31 -10.48 50.18 2.48
C LEU A 31 -9.99 49.82 3.91
N ALA A 32 -8.89 50.49 4.26
CA ALA A 32 -8.69 51.44 5.38
C ALA A 32 -9.26 51.16 6.80
N GLY A 33 -8.33 51.17 7.77
CA GLY A 33 -8.41 52.09 8.92
C GLY A 33 -8.57 51.48 10.32
N CYS A 34 -7.47 51.40 11.08
CA CYS A 34 -7.22 52.15 12.33
C CYS A 34 -6.34 51.40 13.36
N SER A 35 -5.48 52.21 13.98
CA SER A 35 -4.43 51.91 14.96
C SER A 35 -4.89 51.26 16.26
N GLY A 36 -3.99 50.53 16.90
CA GLY A 36 -4.10 50.11 18.30
C GLY A 36 -2.76 49.61 18.83
N SER A 37 -2.15 50.43 19.68
CA SER A 37 -0.84 50.29 20.32
C SER A 37 -0.80 49.29 21.48
N GLY A 38 0.34 48.60 21.62
CA GLY A 38 1.04 48.39 22.90
C GLY A 38 0.53 47.30 23.84
N SER A 39 1.39 46.32 24.12
CA SER A 39 2.00 46.19 25.45
C SER A 39 3.11 45.14 25.44
N GLU A 40 4.21 45.51 26.07
CA GLU A 40 5.31 44.64 26.47
C GLU A 40 4.79 43.60 27.46
N SER A 41 5.26 42.36 27.33
CA SER A 41 5.13 41.34 28.38
C SER A 41 6.46 40.61 28.51
N GLU A 42 7.08 40.94 29.63
CA GLU A 42 8.25 40.39 30.31
C GLU A 42 8.60 38.94 29.97
N ALA A 43 9.85 38.78 29.53
CA ALA A 43 10.56 37.51 29.51
C ALA A 43 10.75 37.01 30.94
N ARG A 44 10.06 35.91 31.28
CA ARG A 44 10.38 35.09 32.46
C ARG A 44 11.42 34.04 32.06
N GLU A 45 12.65 34.23 32.51
CA GLU A 45 13.70 33.22 32.49
C GLU A 45 13.27 32.01 33.34
N THR A 46 13.05 30.87 32.68
CA THR A 46 12.96 29.56 33.34
C THR A 46 14.34 28.93 33.45
N PRO A 47 14.68 28.30 34.58
CA PRO A 47 16.00 27.71 34.80
C PRO A 47 16.21 26.48 33.90
N SER A 48 17.32 26.54 33.17
CA SER A 48 17.91 25.48 32.37
C SER A 48 18.15 24.21 33.19
N THR A 49 17.29 23.21 33.05
CA THR A 49 17.60 21.83 33.44
C THR A 49 18.59 21.26 32.43
N ALA A 50 19.80 21.00 32.91
CA ALA A 50 20.86 20.35 32.15
C ALA A 50 20.35 18.98 31.64
N LYS A 51 20.11 18.91 30.33
CA LYS A 51 19.81 17.68 29.60
C LYS A 51 21.07 16.81 29.67
N ALA A 52 21.02 15.74 30.46
CA ALA A 52 22.00 14.67 30.39
C ALA A 52 22.03 14.17 28.95
N ARG A 53 23.15 14.41 28.28
CA ARG A 53 23.41 14.01 26.90
C ARG A 53 23.69 12.51 26.95
N GLU A 54 22.63 11.72 26.91
CA GLU A 54 22.73 10.28 26.74
C GLU A 54 23.32 10.03 25.35
N THR A 55 24.63 9.85 25.31
CA THR A 55 25.34 9.34 24.13
C THR A 55 24.83 7.93 23.89
N THR A 56 23.83 7.81 23.02
CA THR A 56 23.43 6.54 22.40
C THR A 56 24.61 6.06 21.57
N ALA A 57 25.53 5.33 22.21
CA ALA A 57 26.56 4.58 21.52
C ALA A 57 25.83 3.63 20.56
N SER A 58 26.13 3.73 19.26
CA SER A 58 25.66 2.76 18.29
C SER A 58 26.04 1.36 18.80
N PRO A 59 25.12 0.38 18.76
CA PRO A 59 25.43 -0.97 19.18
C PRO A 59 26.67 -1.45 18.42
N PRO A 60 27.60 -2.17 19.08
CA PRO A 60 28.81 -2.66 18.44
C PRO A 60 28.40 -3.50 17.21
N SER A 61 29.02 -3.22 16.06
CA SER A 61 28.82 -4.03 14.87
C SER A 61 29.10 -5.49 15.20
N PRO A 62 28.26 -6.44 14.72
CA PRO A 62 28.48 -7.85 15.00
C PRO A 62 29.87 -8.27 14.50
N PRO A 63 30.55 -9.19 15.19
CA PRO A 63 31.87 -9.65 14.76
C PRO A 63 31.79 -10.25 13.36
N SER A 64 32.74 -9.87 12.50
CA SER A 64 32.92 -10.43 11.16
C SER A 64 33.02 -11.96 11.25
N GLY A 65 32.01 -12.67 10.77
CA GLY A 65 31.90 -14.14 10.83
C GLY A 65 30.79 -14.69 11.72
N ALA A 66 30.02 -13.85 12.41
CA ALA A 66 28.78 -14.31 13.06
C ALA A 66 27.81 -14.89 12.00
N PRO A 67 27.18 -16.05 12.26
CA PRO A 67 26.17 -16.59 11.36
C PRO A 67 25.03 -15.57 11.22
N MET A 68 24.65 -15.30 9.97
CA MET A 68 23.58 -14.37 9.64
C MET A 68 22.30 -14.70 10.42
N SER A 69 21.66 -13.68 10.97
CA SER A 69 20.37 -13.87 11.63
C SER A 69 19.29 -14.27 10.60
N LEU A 70 18.22 -14.93 11.05
CA LEU A 70 17.10 -15.25 10.15
C LEU A 70 16.43 -14.00 9.60
N SER A 71 16.44 -12.89 10.35
CA SER A 71 15.88 -11.62 9.91
C SER A 71 16.66 -11.05 8.72
N GLU A 72 17.99 -11.01 8.84
CA GLU A 72 18.87 -10.56 7.74
C GLU A 72 18.75 -11.48 6.53
N TRP A 73 18.76 -12.80 6.75
CA TRP A 73 18.59 -13.77 5.67
C TRP A 73 17.24 -13.61 4.96
N ARG A 74 16.16 -13.35 5.71
CA ARG A 74 14.83 -13.07 5.16
C ARG A 74 14.79 -11.80 4.32
N GLY A 75 15.55 -10.77 4.69
CA GLY A 75 15.69 -9.58 3.86
C GLY A 75 16.19 -9.94 2.46
N GLY A 76 17.25 -10.76 2.37
CA GLY A 76 17.76 -11.29 1.10
C GLY A 76 16.74 -12.16 0.35
N TYR A 77 16.04 -13.04 1.08
CA TYR A 77 14.96 -13.85 0.51
C TYR A 77 13.81 -13.00 -0.08
N GLY A 78 13.39 -11.96 0.62
CA GLY A 78 12.34 -11.04 0.16
C GLY A 78 12.73 -10.32 -1.14
N VAL A 79 13.99 -9.87 -1.24
CA VAL A 79 14.53 -9.26 -2.47
C VAL A 79 14.50 -10.26 -3.63
N TRP A 80 14.96 -11.49 -3.41
CA TRP A 80 14.90 -12.56 -4.42
C TRP A 80 13.46 -12.83 -4.89
N LEU A 81 12.53 -12.94 -3.94
CA LEU A 81 11.13 -13.24 -4.22
C LEU A 81 10.46 -12.13 -5.03
N GLU A 82 10.72 -10.86 -4.70
CA GLU A 82 10.19 -9.73 -5.46
C GLU A 82 10.80 -9.63 -6.86
N ALA A 83 12.08 -9.98 -7.05
CA ALA A 83 12.69 -10.05 -8.38
C ALA A 83 12.00 -11.10 -9.26
N VAL A 84 11.86 -12.34 -8.75
CA VAL A 84 11.15 -13.42 -9.46
C VAL A 84 9.70 -13.04 -9.77
N ARG A 85 9.00 -12.42 -8.80
CA ARG A 85 7.62 -11.94 -9.02
C ARG A 85 7.55 -10.83 -10.05
N ALA A 86 8.50 -9.89 -10.06
CA ALA A 86 8.58 -8.84 -11.07
C ALA A 86 8.73 -9.46 -12.46
N ASP A 87 9.68 -10.37 -12.65
CA ASP A 87 9.89 -11.06 -13.92
C ASP A 87 8.63 -11.82 -14.37
N LEU A 88 8.01 -12.58 -13.47
CA LEU A 88 6.77 -13.32 -13.76
C LEU A 88 5.58 -12.40 -14.04
N ARG A 89 5.49 -11.22 -13.42
CA ARG A 89 4.44 -10.23 -13.71
C ARG A 89 4.62 -9.65 -15.11
N GLU A 90 5.82 -9.24 -15.48
CA GLU A 90 6.11 -8.70 -16.81
C GLU A 90 5.86 -9.74 -17.90
N ILE A 91 6.26 -11.00 -17.67
CA ILE A 91 5.95 -12.11 -18.57
C ILE A 91 4.45 -12.43 -18.58
N GLY A 92 3.79 -12.43 -17.41
CA GLY A 92 2.39 -12.78 -17.23
C GLY A 92 1.41 -11.76 -17.82
N LEU A 93 1.72 -10.46 -17.73
CA LEU A 93 0.97 -9.39 -18.41
C LEU A 93 0.96 -9.62 -19.93
N ALA A 94 2.08 -10.13 -20.47
CA ALA A 94 2.21 -10.52 -21.86
C ALA A 94 1.35 -11.75 -22.25
N VAL A 95 1.12 -12.68 -21.31
CA VAL A 95 0.43 -13.96 -21.55
C VAL A 95 -1.07 -13.91 -21.22
N HIS A 96 -1.50 -13.09 -20.25
CA HIS A 96 -2.89 -13.05 -19.77
C HIS A 96 -3.77 -11.98 -20.43
N ASP A 97 -3.20 -11.05 -21.20
CA ASP A 97 -4.01 -10.15 -22.03
C ASP A 97 -4.48 -10.87 -23.31
N PRO A 98 -5.79 -11.15 -23.47
CA PRO A 98 -6.31 -11.79 -24.68
C PRO A 98 -6.14 -10.92 -25.93
N ARG A 99 -5.95 -9.60 -25.78
CA ARG A 99 -5.57 -8.69 -26.89
C ARG A 99 -4.08 -8.84 -27.21
N ALA A 100 -3.18 -8.91 -26.23
CA ALA A 100 -1.77 -9.25 -26.47
C ALA A 100 -1.61 -10.61 -27.17
N LEU A 101 -2.32 -11.66 -26.74
CA LEU A 101 -2.31 -12.97 -27.41
C LEU A 101 -2.91 -12.95 -28.83
N ARG A 102 -3.83 -12.03 -29.13
CA ARG A 102 -4.42 -11.83 -30.47
C ARG A 102 -3.52 -10.97 -31.36
N SER A 103 -2.90 -9.92 -30.82
CA SER A 103 -1.91 -9.06 -31.47
C SER A 103 -0.63 -9.85 -31.84
N LEU A 104 -0.20 -10.75 -30.93
CA LEU A 104 0.84 -11.76 -31.15
C LEU A 104 0.55 -12.69 -32.35
N ARG A 105 -0.73 -12.84 -32.74
CA ARG A 105 -1.15 -13.64 -33.90
C ARG A 105 -1.33 -12.82 -35.18
N SER A 106 -1.65 -11.53 -35.09
CA SER A 106 -2.06 -10.75 -36.27
C SER A 106 -0.99 -9.81 -36.81
N ASP A 107 -0.23 -9.09 -35.96
CA ASP A 107 0.57 -7.94 -36.45
C ASP A 107 1.96 -7.72 -35.84
N GLY A 108 2.46 -8.52 -34.89
CA GLY A 108 3.87 -8.34 -34.51
C GLY A 108 4.35 -9.03 -33.25
N LEU A 109 5.20 -10.04 -33.45
CA LEU A 109 6.24 -10.44 -32.50
C LEU A 109 7.34 -9.36 -32.35
N GLU A 110 7.30 -8.27 -33.12
CA GLU A 110 8.35 -7.23 -33.12
C GLU A 110 8.33 -6.35 -31.87
N GLU A 111 7.18 -5.91 -31.38
CA GLU A 111 7.09 -5.16 -30.11
C GLU A 111 7.39 -6.06 -28.90
N PHE A 112 7.12 -7.37 -29.02
CA PHE A 112 7.51 -8.41 -28.06
C PHE A 112 9.03 -8.71 -28.07
N ARG A 113 9.73 -8.31 -29.15
CA ARG A 113 11.17 -8.49 -29.36
C ARG A 113 12.01 -7.33 -28.81
N ASP A 114 11.41 -6.26 -28.29
CA ASP A 114 12.10 -5.04 -27.82
C ASP A 114 12.96 -5.23 -26.55
N GLY A 115 13.50 -6.44 -26.33
CA GLY A 115 14.54 -6.74 -25.33
C GLY A 115 14.02 -6.85 -23.90
N ALA A 116 12.95 -6.13 -23.53
CA ALA A 116 12.40 -6.11 -22.18
C ALA A 116 11.97 -7.51 -21.72
N LEU A 117 11.19 -8.24 -22.54
CA LEU A 117 10.77 -9.60 -22.18
C LEU A 117 11.94 -10.59 -22.15
N SER A 118 12.87 -10.48 -23.11
CA SER A 118 14.07 -11.33 -23.15
C SER A 118 14.92 -11.18 -21.89
N HIS A 119 14.97 -9.98 -21.30
CA HIS A 119 15.65 -9.76 -20.02
C HIS A 119 14.99 -10.54 -18.88
N HIS A 120 13.66 -10.46 -18.74
CA HIS A 120 12.93 -11.19 -17.68
C HIS A 120 13.01 -12.71 -17.85
N VAL A 121 12.90 -13.18 -19.08
CA VAL A 121 13.06 -14.61 -19.40
C VAL A 121 14.48 -15.09 -19.10
N ALA A 122 15.51 -14.32 -19.48
CA ALA A 122 16.89 -14.62 -19.15
C ALA A 122 17.12 -14.64 -17.62
N SER A 123 16.55 -13.68 -16.88
CA SER A 123 16.61 -13.64 -15.41
C SER A 123 16.01 -14.91 -14.78
N LEU A 124 14.82 -15.35 -15.23
CA LEU A 124 14.20 -16.59 -14.74
C LEU A 124 15.00 -17.85 -15.10
N ARG A 125 15.65 -17.88 -16.27
CA ARG A 125 16.57 -18.97 -16.63
C ARG A 125 17.77 -19.01 -15.69
N GLU A 126 18.25 -17.85 -15.27
CA GLU A 126 19.35 -17.70 -14.34
C GLU A 126 18.92 -17.72 -12.87
N CYS A 127 17.72 -18.22 -12.55
CA CYS A 127 17.25 -18.36 -11.16
C CYS A 127 18.26 -19.04 -10.23
N ALA A 128 19.01 -20.03 -10.73
CA ALA A 128 20.07 -20.69 -9.95
C ALA A 128 21.23 -19.74 -9.58
N ARG A 129 21.53 -18.72 -10.40
CA ARG A 129 22.49 -17.67 -10.04
C ARG A 129 21.91 -16.66 -9.08
N LEU A 130 20.62 -16.36 -9.19
CA LEU A 130 19.91 -15.56 -8.19
C LEU A 130 19.96 -16.24 -6.80
N GLU A 131 20.06 -17.57 -6.75
CA GLU A 131 20.26 -18.31 -5.51
C GLU A 131 21.67 -18.13 -4.92
N GLU A 132 22.71 -17.97 -5.76
CA GLU A 132 24.08 -17.68 -5.29
C GLU A 132 24.14 -16.35 -4.52
N THR A 133 23.16 -15.45 -4.73
CA THR A 133 23.01 -14.22 -3.96
C THR A 133 22.38 -14.44 -2.59
N LEU A 134 21.71 -15.57 -2.36
CA LEU A 134 21.23 -15.96 -1.04
C LEU A 134 22.41 -16.50 -0.24
N THR A 135 22.94 -15.66 0.64
CA THR A 135 23.88 -16.08 1.68
C THR A 135 23.40 -17.35 2.39
N PRO A 136 24.31 -18.23 2.86
CA PRO A 136 23.95 -19.48 3.51
C PRO A 136 22.86 -19.29 4.58
N PRO A 137 21.75 -20.05 4.52
CA PRO A 137 20.67 -19.87 5.46
C PRO A 137 21.12 -20.29 6.87
N PRO A 138 20.61 -19.66 7.93
CA PRO A 138 20.68 -20.27 9.26
C PRO A 138 19.96 -21.64 9.21
N GLY A 139 20.40 -22.62 10.01
CA GLY A 139 19.92 -24.01 9.92
C GLY A 139 18.40 -24.19 9.88
N ARG A 140 17.65 -23.33 10.59
CA ARG A 140 16.17 -23.30 10.58
C ARG A 140 15.52 -22.94 9.23
N ALA A 141 16.26 -22.39 8.27
CA ALA A 141 15.79 -22.00 6.93
C ALA A 141 16.32 -22.91 5.81
N GLU A 142 17.12 -23.95 6.12
CA GLU A 142 17.64 -24.90 5.12
C GLU A 142 16.52 -25.57 4.32
N GLY A 143 15.44 -25.98 4.99
CA GLY A 143 14.28 -26.59 4.36
C GLY A 143 13.54 -25.66 3.39
N THR A 144 13.52 -24.35 3.68
CA THR A 144 12.99 -23.32 2.77
C THR A 144 13.91 -23.17 1.57
N VAL A 145 15.22 -23.03 1.77
CA VAL A 145 16.18 -22.90 0.66
C VAL A 145 16.13 -24.12 -0.28
N ALA A 146 15.98 -25.32 0.27
CA ALA A 146 15.82 -26.53 -0.54
C ALA A 146 14.58 -26.48 -1.46
N LEU A 147 13.48 -25.87 -1.02
CA LEU A 147 12.29 -25.69 -1.86
C LEU A 147 12.50 -24.59 -2.92
N LEU A 148 13.16 -23.49 -2.56
CA LEU A 148 13.50 -22.42 -3.51
C LEU A 148 14.42 -22.94 -4.62
N ARG A 149 15.45 -23.71 -4.26
CA ARG A 149 16.32 -24.46 -5.19
C ARG A 149 15.51 -25.28 -6.17
N ARG A 150 14.54 -26.04 -5.66
CA ARG A 150 13.65 -26.87 -6.49
C ARG A 150 12.77 -26.03 -7.41
N SER A 151 12.38 -24.81 -7.01
CA SER A 151 11.56 -23.91 -7.82
C SER A 151 12.30 -23.33 -9.04
N CYS A 152 13.63 -23.18 -8.98
CA CYS A 152 14.42 -22.67 -10.10
C CYS A 152 14.40 -23.60 -11.32
N GLY A 153 14.26 -24.92 -11.14
CA GLY A 153 14.16 -25.86 -12.24
C GLY A 153 12.94 -25.60 -13.15
N PRO A 154 11.71 -25.60 -12.62
CA PRO A 154 10.53 -25.20 -13.38
C PRO A 154 10.59 -23.76 -13.91
N LEU A 155 11.14 -22.79 -13.17
CA LEU A 155 11.32 -21.41 -13.69
C LEU A 155 12.16 -21.38 -14.97
N ALA A 156 13.31 -22.06 -14.97
CA ALA A 156 14.21 -22.11 -16.10
C ALA A 156 13.61 -22.87 -17.30
N ARG A 157 12.91 -23.99 -17.07
CA ARG A 157 12.20 -24.72 -18.14
C ARG A 157 11.08 -23.89 -18.74
N GLY A 158 10.31 -23.18 -17.91
CA GLY A 158 9.27 -22.27 -18.39
C GLY A 158 9.84 -21.14 -19.23
N ALA A 159 10.96 -20.55 -18.80
CA ALA A 159 11.69 -19.54 -19.57
C ALA A 159 12.16 -20.07 -20.94
N GLU A 160 12.76 -21.26 -20.99
CA GLU A 160 13.16 -21.90 -22.27
C GLU A 160 11.99 -22.16 -23.21
N LEU A 161 10.87 -22.68 -22.69
CA LEU A 161 9.66 -22.90 -23.46
C LEU A 161 9.08 -21.58 -23.99
N ALA A 162 9.13 -20.50 -23.19
CA ALA A 162 8.69 -19.18 -23.61
C ALA A 162 9.55 -18.63 -24.74
N GLU A 163 10.89 -18.71 -24.66
CA GLU A 163 11.78 -18.26 -25.75
C GLU A 163 11.51 -18.98 -27.06
N ARG A 164 11.34 -20.32 -27.01
CA ARG A 164 11.01 -21.11 -28.19
C ARG A 164 9.65 -20.72 -28.77
N GLY A 165 8.67 -20.44 -27.89
CA GLY A 165 7.39 -19.87 -28.27
C GLY A 165 7.53 -18.52 -29.00
N ILE A 166 8.36 -17.61 -28.47
CA ILE A 166 8.69 -16.31 -29.07
C ILE A 166 9.41 -16.48 -30.42
N ALA A 167 10.28 -17.48 -30.54
CA ALA A 167 11.00 -17.81 -31.77
C ALA A 167 10.10 -18.40 -32.88
N GLY A 168 8.80 -18.55 -32.64
CA GLY A 168 7.82 -18.95 -33.65
C GLY A 168 7.37 -20.41 -33.60
N GLU A 169 7.81 -21.19 -32.59
CA GLU A 169 7.38 -22.59 -32.43
C GLU A 169 5.93 -22.75 -31.90
N GLY A 170 5.24 -21.62 -31.63
CA GLY A 170 3.79 -21.56 -31.48
C GLY A 170 3.25 -21.54 -30.03
N GLY A 171 1.98 -21.15 -29.90
CA GLY A 171 1.32 -20.89 -28.60
C GLY A 171 1.12 -22.11 -27.68
N ALA A 172 1.38 -23.33 -28.15
CA ALA A 172 1.36 -24.53 -27.30
C ALA A 172 2.53 -24.54 -26.29
N LEU A 173 3.69 -24.01 -26.68
CA LEU A 173 4.85 -23.90 -25.79
C LEU A 173 4.60 -22.90 -24.66
N PHE A 174 3.95 -21.77 -24.94
CA PHE A 174 3.55 -20.80 -23.91
C PHE A 174 2.63 -21.41 -22.85
N ARG A 175 1.65 -22.24 -23.23
CA ARG A 175 0.80 -22.92 -22.26
C ARG A 175 1.60 -23.88 -21.36
N ARG A 176 2.61 -24.55 -21.92
CA ARG A 176 3.52 -25.41 -21.14
C ARG A 176 4.44 -24.59 -20.24
N ALA A 177 4.93 -23.44 -20.71
CA ALA A 177 5.70 -22.51 -19.90
C ALA A 177 4.91 -22.04 -18.66
N VAL A 178 3.65 -21.66 -18.84
CA VAL A 178 2.74 -21.29 -17.74
C VAL A 178 2.56 -22.44 -16.74
N ALA A 179 2.45 -23.69 -17.22
CA ALA A 179 2.34 -24.84 -16.32
C ALA A 179 3.61 -25.03 -15.46
N GLU A 180 4.80 -24.88 -16.05
CA GLU A 180 6.07 -24.95 -15.30
C GLU A 180 6.18 -23.80 -14.28
N TRP A 181 5.80 -22.58 -14.64
CA TRP A 181 5.81 -21.44 -13.71
C TRP A 181 4.80 -21.58 -12.56
N ARG A 182 3.65 -22.23 -12.79
CA ARG A 182 2.73 -22.60 -11.70
C ARG A 182 3.38 -23.58 -10.74
N THR A 183 4.02 -24.63 -11.25
CA THR A 183 4.78 -25.56 -10.40
C THR A 183 5.88 -24.86 -9.60
N ALA A 184 6.57 -23.87 -10.18
CA ALA A 184 7.51 -23.04 -9.43
C ALA A 184 6.82 -22.22 -8.33
N ALA A 185 5.68 -21.60 -8.64
CA ALA A 185 4.92 -20.81 -7.68
C ALA A 185 4.46 -21.66 -6.49
N ASP A 186 3.97 -22.87 -6.72
CA ASP A 186 3.57 -23.81 -5.67
C ASP A 186 4.77 -24.13 -4.74
N LEU A 187 5.96 -24.37 -5.31
CA LEU A 187 7.17 -24.62 -4.52
C LEU A 187 7.63 -23.40 -3.71
N VAL A 188 7.46 -22.19 -4.25
CA VAL A 188 7.75 -20.94 -3.54
C VAL A 188 6.75 -20.71 -2.42
N GLU A 189 5.48 -21.05 -2.62
CA GLU A 189 4.44 -21.00 -1.59
C GLU A 189 4.73 -22.00 -0.46
N ASP A 190 5.09 -23.25 -0.79
CA ASP A 190 5.55 -24.24 0.19
C ASP A 190 6.78 -23.73 0.96
N ALA A 191 7.74 -23.09 0.28
CA ALA A 191 8.93 -22.53 0.90
C ALA A 191 8.57 -21.44 1.93
N ASN A 192 7.66 -20.55 1.54
CA ASN A 192 7.09 -19.52 2.42
C ASN A 192 6.39 -20.13 3.63
N GLY A 193 5.57 -21.16 3.43
CA GLY A 193 4.90 -21.87 4.53
C GLY A 193 5.86 -22.54 5.51
N LYS A 194 7.03 -23.00 5.02
CA LYS A 194 8.08 -23.60 5.87
C LYS A 194 8.95 -22.60 6.59
N LEU A 195 9.06 -21.37 6.11
CA LEU A 195 9.56 -20.30 6.96
C LEU A 195 8.54 -20.16 8.08
N ARG A 196 8.84 -20.76 9.24
CA ARG A 196 8.21 -20.37 10.52
C ARG A 196 8.57 -18.91 10.74
N MET A 197 7.85 -18.03 10.07
CA MET A 197 7.74 -16.63 10.44
C MET A 197 7.46 -16.69 11.95
N PRO A 198 8.17 -15.96 12.83
CA PRO A 198 7.45 -15.47 13.99
C PRO A 198 6.17 -14.89 13.37
N GLU A 199 5.01 -15.34 13.86
CA GLU A 199 3.73 -14.94 13.28
C GLU A 199 3.85 -13.46 12.93
N ARG A 200 3.70 -13.14 11.62
CA ARG A 200 3.84 -11.77 11.15
C ARG A 200 3.06 -10.90 12.12
N VAL A 201 3.57 -9.73 12.50
CA VAL A 201 2.85 -8.90 13.48
C VAL A 201 1.39 -8.74 13.06
N GLU A 202 1.17 -8.58 11.75
CA GLU A 202 -0.13 -8.54 11.09
C GLU A 202 -1.03 -9.78 11.30
N ALA A 203 -0.46 -10.96 11.49
CA ALA A 203 -1.16 -12.21 11.72
C ALA A 203 -1.42 -12.49 13.22
N LEU A 204 -0.74 -11.78 14.13
CA LEU A 204 -0.94 -11.98 15.56
C LEU A 204 -2.39 -11.66 15.95
N PRO A 205 -2.96 -12.40 16.93
CA PRO A 205 -4.24 -12.03 17.50
C PRO A 205 -4.10 -10.68 18.22
N LEU A 206 -5.04 -9.78 17.93
CA LEU A 206 -5.15 -8.49 18.61
C LEU A 206 -6.41 -8.49 19.48
N PRO A 207 -6.44 -7.69 20.57
CA PRO A 207 -7.69 -7.43 21.28
C PRO A 207 -8.73 -6.81 20.34
N VAL A 208 -10.01 -7.11 20.58
CA VAL A 208 -11.12 -6.44 19.90
C VAL A 208 -11.58 -5.31 20.81
N GLU A 209 -11.26 -4.08 20.43
CA GLU A 209 -11.55 -2.88 21.23
C GLU A 209 -12.05 -1.78 20.30
N ASP A 210 -13.01 -1.00 20.79
CA ASP A 210 -13.55 0.17 20.10
C ASP A 210 -12.95 1.48 20.65
N GLY A 211 -13.35 2.60 20.06
CA GLY A 211 -12.99 3.92 20.58
C GLY A 211 -11.59 4.40 20.17
N ARG A 212 -11.06 5.35 20.94
CA ARG A 212 -9.71 5.91 20.80
C ARG A 212 -8.79 5.24 21.80
N THR A 213 -7.80 4.51 21.32
CA THR A 213 -6.78 3.84 22.14
C THR A 213 -5.46 3.78 21.38
N GLU A 214 -4.36 3.77 22.15
CA GLU A 214 -2.99 3.74 21.66
C GLU A 214 -2.48 2.32 21.39
N ILE A 215 -3.24 1.29 21.78
CA ILE A 215 -2.85 -0.11 21.55
C ILE A 215 -3.35 -0.62 20.20
N SER A 216 -2.61 -1.60 19.66
CA SER A 216 -3.02 -2.33 18.47
C SER A 216 -4.26 -3.17 18.75
N ARG A 217 -5.26 -3.10 17.87
CA ARG A 217 -6.57 -3.76 18.03
C ARG A 217 -7.24 -4.09 16.71
N VAL A 218 -8.21 -4.99 16.76
CA VAL A 218 -9.27 -5.06 15.73
C VAL A 218 -10.36 -4.06 16.11
N GLU A 219 -10.64 -3.11 15.22
CA GLU A 219 -11.65 -2.08 15.44
C GLU A 219 -13.02 -2.57 14.91
N PRO A 220 -14.00 -2.84 15.79
CA PRO A 220 -15.23 -3.53 15.42
C PRO A 220 -16.18 -2.72 14.54
N LEU A 221 -16.22 -1.38 14.67
CA LEU A 221 -17.07 -0.53 13.83
C LEU A 221 -16.48 -0.37 12.44
N LEU A 222 -15.18 -0.09 12.33
CA LEU A 222 -14.47 -0.04 11.04
C LEU A 222 -14.59 -1.37 10.32
N THR A 223 -14.47 -2.49 11.05
CA THR A 223 -14.70 -3.84 10.50
C THR A 223 -16.14 -3.97 9.96
N ARG A 224 -17.14 -3.45 10.65
CA ARG A 224 -18.53 -3.47 10.16
C ARG A 224 -18.71 -2.62 8.91
N VAL A 225 -18.13 -1.43 8.87
CA VAL A 225 -18.21 -0.51 7.73
C VAL A 225 -17.56 -1.14 6.49
N THR A 226 -16.36 -1.69 6.64
CA THR A 226 -15.62 -2.35 5.54
C THR A 226 -16.40 -3.55 4.98
N ARG A 227 -16.97 -4.40 5.85
CA ARG A 227 -17.85 -5.51 5.44
C ARG A 227 -19.12 -5.05 4.73
N LEU A 228 -19.73 -3.95 5.20
CA LEU A 228 -20.91 -3.37 4.57
C LEU A 228 -20.61 -2.90 3.14
N MET A 229 -19.45 -2.29 2.92
CA MET A 229 -19.09 -1.74 1.61
C MET A 229 -18.55 -2.81 0.65
N SER A 230 -17.74 -3.74 1.14
CA SER A 230 -17.19 -4.85 0.33
C SER A 230 -18.20 -5.96 0.05
N LYS A 231 -19.26 -6.08 0.87
CA LYS A 231 -20.20 -7.21 0.89
C LYS A 231 -19.54 -8.56 1.21
N ASP A 232 -18.35 -8.54 1.79
CA ASP A 232 -17.64 -9.74 2.23
C ASP A 232 -17.51 -9.72 3.76
N ALA A 233 -17.84 -10.85 4.39
CA ALA A 233 -17.84 -11.00 5.84
C ALA A 233 -16.46 -11.36 6.42
N LYS A 234 -15.47 -11.70 5.59
CA LYS A 234 -14.19 -12.24 6.07
C LYS A 234 -13.24 -11.18 6.62
N PHE A 235 -13.44 -9.90 6.30
CA PHE A 235 -12.46 -8.85 6.61
C PHE A 235 -12.45 -8.38 8.06
N ALA A 236 -11.28 -7.99 8.55
CA ALA A 236 -11.08 -7.30 9.81
C ALA A 236 -10.28 -6.00 9.58
N ALA A 237 -10.80 -4.88 10.09
CA ALA A 237 -10.08 -3.62 10.13
C ALA A 237 -9.24 -3.57 11.41
N ARG A 238 -7.93 -3.43 11.24
CA ARG A 238 -6.93 -3.39 12.31
C ARG A 238 -6.36 -1.99 12.45
N CYS A 239 -6.38 -1.50 13.67
CA CYS A 239 -5.74 -0.27 14.07
C CYS A 239 -4.48 -0.59 14.85
N TRP A 240 -3.36 -0.02 14.41
CA TRP A 240 -2.05 -0.33 14.98
C TRP A 240 -1.57 0.78 15.92
N SER A 241 -0.83 0.40 16.95
CA SER A 241 -0.02 1.32 17.77
C SER A 241 1.16 1.85 16.96
N GLU A 242 1.75 2.97 17.38
CA GLU A 242 2.96 3.51 16.73
C GLU A 242 4.14 2.52 16.73
N GLU A 243 4.29 1.77 17.83
CA GLU A 243 5.36 0.78 17.97
C GLU A 243 5.15 -0.40 17.00
N ASP A 244 3.96 -0.99 17.00
CA ASP A 244 3.65 -2.14 16.16
C ASP A 244 3.60 -1.76 14.68
N TRP A 245 3.09 -0.58 14.35
CA TRP A 245 3.07 -0.09 12.98
C TRP A 245 4.48 0.04 12.41
N GLY A 246 5.41 0.62 13.17
CA GLY A 246 6.81 0.68 12.77
C GLY A 246 7.44 -0.71 12.60
N ARG A 247 7.00 -1.71 13.38
CA ARG A 247 7.46 -3.09 13.23
C ARG A 247 6.89 -3.75 11.97
N ILE A 248 5.59 -3.57 11.70
CA ILE A 248 4.92 -4.03 10.48
C ILE A 248 5.59 -3.45 9.24
N GLU A 249 5.88 -2.15 9.21
CA GLU A 249 6.52 -1.53 8.06
C GLU A 249 7.86 -2.18 7.73
N ARG A 250 8.66 -2.48 8.77
CA ARG A 250 9.95 -3.18 8.60
C ARG A 250 9.76 -4.64 8.17
N GLU A 251 8.78 -5.34 8.72
CA GLU A 251 8.52 -6.75 8.39
C GLU A 251 7.97 -6.91 6.96
N GLU A 252 7.02 -6.08 6.54
CA GLU A 252 6.36 -6.19 5.22
C GLU A 252 7.15 -5.50 4.10
N PHE A 253 7.82 -4.38 4.38
CA PHE A 253 8.47 -3.56 3.34
C PHE A 253 9.99 -3.48 3.48
N GLY A 254 10.57 -4.15 4.47
CA GLY A 254 12.02 -4.16 4.73
C GLY A 254 12.59 -2.84 5.25
N ARG A 255 11.76 -1.80 5.39
CA ARG A 255 12.14 -0.45 5.84
C ARG A 255 10.94 0.31 6.36
N LYS A 256 11.18 1.36 7.15
CA LYS A 256 10.13 2.32 7.53
C LYS A 256 9.61 3.03 6.27
N VAL A 257 8.29 3.04 6.09
CA VAL A 257 7.61 3.64 4.93
C VAL A 257 6.44 4.46 5.44
N ASP A 258 6.31 5.75 5.14
CA ASP A 258 5.19 6.57 5.65
C ASP A 258 3.85 6.22 4.95
N LEU A 259 3.32 5.03 5.27
CA LEU A 259 2.09 4.49 4.73
C LEU A 259 0.90 4.95 5.56
N ALA A 260 -0.24 5.15 4.90
CA ALA A 260 -1.50 5.42 5.58
C ALA A 260 -2.24 4.11 5.95
N GLY A 261 -2.09 3.09 5.12
CA GLY A 261 -2.66 1.77 5.31
C GLY A 261 -2.18 0.79 4.23
N PHE A 262 -2.55 -0.47 4.40
CA PHE A 262 -2.45 -1.50 3.37
C PHE A 262 -3.43 -2.65 3.66
N ALA A 263 -3.83 -3.36 2.61
CA ALA A 263 -4.64 -4.57 2.70
C ALA A 263 -3.81 -5.84 2.44
N THR A 264 -4.11 -6.89 3.20
CA THR A 264 -3.53 -8.23 3.02
C THR A 264 -4.64 -9.25 2.80
N ASP A 265 -4.77 -9.70 1.55
CA ASP A 265 -5.76 -10.69 1.13
C ASP A 265 -5.62 -12.03 1.87
N SER A 266 -4.38 -12.53 2.04
CA SER A 266 -4.12 -13.83 2.69
C SER A 266 -4.59 -13.91 4.15
N TYR A 267 -4.73 -12.78 4.82
CA TYR A 267 -5.23 -12.71 6.19
C TYR A 267 -6.60 -12.06 6.31
N ALA A 268 -7.19 -11.65 5.18
CA ALA A 268 -8.41 -10.87 5.15
C ALA A 268 -8.34 -9.64 6.10
N ASN A 269 -7.19 -8.98 6.15
CA ASN A 269 -6.95 -7.85 7.04
C ASN A 269 -6.82 -6.56 6.25
N LEU A 270 -7.37 -5.50 6.83
CA LEU A 270 -7.12 -4.12 6.45
C LEU A 270 -6.33 -3.47 7.59
N ASN A 271 -5.11 -3.01 7.30
CA ASN A 271 -4.19 -2.50 8.30
C ASN A 271 -4.04 -0.98 8.17
N LEU A 272 -4.37 -0.26 9.24
CA LEU A 272 -4.34 1.21 9.24
C LEU A 272 -3.23 1.74 10.14
N ALA A 273 -2.54 2.77 9.65
CA ALA A 273 -1.57 3.52 10.44
C ALA A 273 -2.26 4.21 11.63
N PRO A 274 -1.55 4.44 12.75
CA PRO A 274 -2.09 5.06 13.96
C PRO A 274 -2.86 6.36 13.67
N ARG A 275 -2.29 7.26 12.87
CA ARG A 275 -2.92 8.53 12.49
C ARG A 275 -4.26 8.39 11.76
N MET A 276 -4.44 7.32 10.97
CA MET A 276 -5.69 7.07 10.25
C MET A 276 -6.75 6.59 11.24
N CYS A 277 -6.37 5.68 12.13
CA CYS A 277 -7.23 5.20 13.20
C CYS A 277 -7.67 6.31 14.15
N ASP A 278 -6.78 7.22 14.53
CA ASP A 278 -7.15 8.36 15.36
C ASP A 278 -8.18 9.26 14.68
N SER A 279 -8.01 9.54 13.39
CA SER A 279 -8.94 10.37 12.63
C SER A 279 -10.31 9.69 12.45
N LEU A 280 -10.31 8.38 12.17
CA LEU A 280 -11.55 7.59 12.04
C LEU A 280 -12.26 7.44 13.39
N SER A 281 -11.54 7.17 14.47
CA SER A 281 -12.10 7.08 15.81
C SER A 281 -12.64 8.43 16.31
N LEU A 282 -12.02 9.55 15.93
CA LEU A 282 -12.57 10.89 16.20
C LEU A 282 -13.96 11.05 15.57
N LEU A 283 -14.10 10.69 14.29
CA LEU A 283 -15.38 10.75 13.58
C LEU A 283 -16.42 9.80 14.18
N ALA A 284 -16.00 8.60 14.56
CA ALA A 284 -16.89 7.51 14.97
C ALA A 284 -17.37 7.60 16.42
N TYR A 285 -16.53 8.10 17.32
CA TYR A 285 -16.76 8.00 18.77
C TYR A 285 -16.87 9.34 19.48
N THR A 286 -16.86 10.45 18.74
CA THR A 286 -17.02 11.79 19.30
C THR A 286 -17.97 12.63 18.46
N ASP A 287 -18.47 13.71 19.06
CA ASP A 287 -19.23 14.75 18.35
C ASP A 287 -18.32 15.79 17.68
N GLU A 288 -16.99 15.61 17.73
CA GLU A 288 -16.06 16.54 17.12
C GLU A 288 -16.15 16.46 15.59
N ARG A 289 -16.27 17.63 14.94
CA ARG A 289 -16.30 17.77 13.48
C ARG A 289 -15.18 18.72 13.07
N PRO A 290 -13.97 18.19 12.80
CA PRO A 290 -12.84 18.99 12.38
C PRO A 290 -13.16 19.93 11.21
N THR A 291 -12.48 21.07 11.13
CA THR A 291 -12.61 22.01 10.01
C THR A 291 -11.24 22.30 9.41
N GLY A 292 -11.20 22.94 8.24
CA GLY A 292 -9.93 23.33 7.61
C GLY A 292 -9.04 22.13 7.28
N VAL A 293 -7.77 22.16 7.69
CA VAL A 293 -6.81 21.07 7.39
C VAL A 293 -7.20 19.76 8.09
N ALA A 294 -7.65 19.83 9.34
CA ALA A 294 -8.02 18.62 10.09
C ALA A 294 -9.25 17.91 9.49
N GLN A 295 -10.15 18.65 8.81
CA GLN A 295 -11.23 18.04 8.03
C GLN A 295 -10.70 17.29 6.79
N LEU A 296 -9.62 17.77 6.17
CA LEU A 296 -8.98 17.05 5.06
C LEU A 296 -8.30 15.78 5.56
N ASP A 297 -7.67 15.81 6.73
CA ASP A 297 -7.10 14.61 7.36
C ASP A 297 -8.19 13.58 7.65
N ALA A 298 -9.34 14.03 8.19
CA ALA A 298 -10.51 13.18 8.40
C ALA A 298 -11.07 12.60 7.08
N ALA A 299 -11.19 13.42 6.04
CA ALA A 299 -11.65 12.97 4.72
C ALA A 299 -10.68 11.95 4.11
N PHE A 300 -9.38 12.21 4.20
CA PHE A 300 -8.32 11.31 3.75
C PHE A 300 -8.36 9.97 4.50
N ALA A 301 -8.56 9.98 5.82
CA ALA A 301 -8.67 8.74 6.60
C ALA A 301 -9.87 7.88 6.20
N VAL A 302 -11.02 8.49 5.90
CA VAL A 302 -12.20 7.77 5.36
C VAL A 302 -11.89 7.19 3.98
N VAL A 303 -11.20 7.94 3.11
CA VAL A 303 -10.77 7.41 1.81
C VAL A 303 -9.80 6.26 1.96
N VAL A 304 -8.79 6.34 2.83
CA VAL A 304 -7.85 5.24 3.05
C VAL A 304 -8.58 3.98 3.50
N LEU A 305 -9.53 4.08 4.44
CA LEU A 305 -10.36 2.94 4.84
C LEU A 305 -11.08 2.31 3.63
N MET A 306 -11.65 3.12 2.74
CA MET A 306 -12.37 2.62 1.57
C MET A 306 -11.44 2.16 0.44
N HIS A 307 -10.30 2.80 0.24
CA HIS A 307 -9.24 2.41 -0.68
C HIS A 307 -8.76 1.00 -0.36
N GLU A 308 -8.40 0.75 0.90
CA GLU A 308 -7.94 -0.56 1.32
C GLU A 308 -9.09 -1.60 1.30
N THR A 309 -10.33 -1.16 1.49
CA THR A 309 -11.51 -2.02 1.28
C THR A 309 -11.65 -2.43 -0.19
N ALA A 310 -11.37 -1.53 -1.14
CA ALA A 310 -11.45 -1.82 -2.58
C ALA A 310 -10.47 -2.91 -3.02
N HIS A 311 -9.29 -2.98 -2.39
CA HIS A 311 -8.34 -4.06 -2.61
C HIS A 311 -8.83 -5.43 -2.14
N LEU A 312 -9.81 -5.45 -1.24
CA LEU A 312 -10.35 -6.66 -0.63
C LEU A 312 -11.74 -7.04 -1.17
N ALA A 313 -12.49 -6.11 -1.75
CA ALA A 313 -13.85 -6.36 -2.22
C ALA A 313 -13.90 -7.35 -3.41
N GLU A 314 -13.98 -8.65 -3.10
CA GLU A 314 -14.22 -9.71 -4.07
C GLU A 314 -15.71 -9.77 -4.42
N GLY A 315 -16.09 -9.36 -5.64
CA GLY A 315 -17.48 -9.44 -6.09
C GLY A 315 -17.81 -8.54 -7.28
N ASP A 316 -18.23 -9.18 -8.36
CA ASP A 316 -18.83 -8.72 -9.62
C ASP A 316 -18.26 -7.53 -10.42
N ARG A 317 -17.58 -6.51 -9.88
CA ARG A 317 -17.04 -5.42 -10.72
C ARG A 317 -15.76 -4.72 -10.26
N PHE A 318 -15.27 -4.93 -9.03
CA PHE A 318 -14.23 -4.03 -8.50
C PHE A 318 -13.27 -4.64 -7.46
N PHE A 319 -12.80 -5.88 -7.69
CA PHE A 319 -11.51 -6.28 -7.10
C PHE A 319 -10.41 -5.66 -7.97
N THR A 320 -9.55 -4.84 -7.38
CA THR A 320 -8.45 -4.23 -8.13
C THR A 320 -7.15 -4.25 -7.35
N ARG A 321 -6.06 -4.52 -8.07
CA ARG A 321 -4.69 -4.29 -7.60
C ARG A 321 -4.12 -2.98 -8.14
N GLU A 322 -4.89 -2.27 -8.98
CA GLU A 322 -4.53 -0.98 -9.54
C GLU A 322 -4.87 0.12 -8.54
N GLU A 323 -3.85 0.78 -8.02
CA GLU A 323 -3.94 1.87 -7.03
C GLU A 323 -4.92 2.96 -7.46
N ALA A 324 -4.89 3.39 -8.72
CA ALA A 324 -5.79 4.42 -9.24
C ALA A 324 -7.27 4.00 -9.24
N ALA A 325 -7.54 2.71 -9.46
CA ALA A 325 -8.89 2.18 -9.38
C ALA A 325 -9.34 2.07 -7.92
N ALA A 326 -8.51 1.54 -7.03
CA ALA A 326 -8.83 1.43 -5.60
C ALA A 326 -9.08 2.80 -4.97
N GLU A 327 -8.24 3.78 -5.31
CA GLU A 327 -8.40 5.16 -4.91
C GLU A 327 -9.72 5.75 -5.41
N CYS A 328 -10.00 5.58 -6.71
CA CYS A 328 -11.23 6.06 -7.32
C CYS A 328 -12.47 5.47 -6.66
N TRP A 329 -12.45 4.18 -6.34
CA TRP A 329 -13.53 3.55 -5.60
C TRP A 329 -13.63 4.11 -4.18
N GLY A 330 -12.49 4.20 -3.49
CA GLY A 330 -12.42 4.72 -2.12
C GLY A 330 -13.10 6.08 -1.95
N MET A 331 -12.78 7.02 -2.83
CA MET A 331 -13.38 8.37 -2.81
C MET A 331 -14.89 8.37 -3.08
N GLN A 332 -15.41 7.45 -3.90
CA GLN A 332 -16.84 7.39 -4.25
C GLN A 332 -17.72 6.85 -3.11
N PHE A 333 -17.10 6.16 -2.15
CA PHE A 333 -17.77 5.59 -0.97
C PHE A 333 -17.60 6.40 0.31
N VAL A 334 -16.95 7.57 0.26
CA VAL A 334 -16.71 8.42 1.46
C VAL A 334 -18.02 8.77 2.17
N ARG A 335 -19.06 9.16 1.43
CA ARG A 335 -20.36 9.55 2.01
C ARG A 335 -20.99 8.40 2.79
N GLN A 336 -21.02 7.22 2.17
CA GLN A 336 -21.63 6.02 2.74
C GLN A 336 -20.83 5.53 3.94
N ALA A 337 -19.50 5.51 3.83
CA ALA A 337 -18.60 5.13 4.91
C ALA A 337 -18.71 6.07 6.11
N ALA A 338 -18.62 7.39 5.89
CA ALA A 338 -18.74 8.38 6.96
C ALA A 338 -20.10 8.27 7.68
N ARG A 339 -21.21 8.14 6.93
CA ARG A 339 -22.53 7.93 7.55
C ARG A 339 -22.61 6.62 8.33
N ALA A 340 -21.97 5.56 7.85
CA ALA A 340 -21.89 4.28 8.57
C ALA A 340 -21.01 4.36 9.83
N LEU A 341 -20.10 5.35 9.92
CA LEU A 341 -19.38 5.71 11.14
C LEU A 341 -20.22 6.58 12.10
N GLY A 342 -21.45 6.92 11.77
CA GLY A 342 -22.32 7.77 12.60
C GLY A 342 -22.19 9.28 12.32
N VAL A 343 -21.47 9.66 11.26
CA VAL A 343 -21.34 11.06 10.85
C VAL A 343 -22.64 11.56 10.23
N GLU A 344 -23.02 12.80 10.55
CA GLU A 344 -24.21 13.46 10.01
C GLU A 344 -24.09 13.67 8.49
N GLY A 345 -25.23 13.65 7.79
CA GLY A 345 -25.29 13.62 6.33
C GLY A 345 -24.57 14.79 5.65
N SER A 346 -24.79 16.02 6.12
CA SER A 346 -24.17 17.21 5.53
C SER A 346 -22.65 17.22 5.72
N TYR A 347 -22.15 16.86 6.90
CA TYR A 347 -20.70 16.78 7.12
C TYR A 347 -20.07 15.61 6.34
N ALA A 348 -20.76 14.48 6.18
CA ALA A 348 -20.29 13.39 5.31
C ALA A 348 -20.19 13.81 3.83
N ASP A 349 -21.11 14.65 3.35
CA ASP A 349 -21.06 15.23 2.01
C ASP A 349 -19.88 16.19 1.85
N GLU A 350 -19.62 17.03 2.87
CA GLU A 350 -18.45 17.91 2.90
C GLU A 350 -17.13 17.13 2.83
N LEU A 351 -16.98 16.04 3.60
CA LEU A 351 -15.77 15.21 3.57
C LEU A 351 -15.49 14.69 2.15
N ALA A 352 -16.51 14.16 1.48
CA ALA A 352 -16.38 13.65 0.11
C ALA A 352 -16.02 14.75 -0.90
N ASP A 353 -16.70 15.90 -0.82
CA ASP A 353 -16.48 17.02 -1.74
C ASP A 353 -15.11 17.69 -1.55
N ARG A 354 -14.64 17.79 -0.31
CA ARG A 354 -13.32 18.35 -0.02
C ARG A 354 -12.22 17.40 -0.45
N TYR A 355 -12.36 16.10 -0.21
CA TYR A 355 -11.39 15.12 -0.72
C TYR A 355 -11.22 15.23 -2.24
N TRP A 356 -12.34 15.18 -2.97
CA TRP A 356 -12.34 15.20 -4.43
C TRP A 356 -11.76 16.50 -5.02
N ARG A 357 -12.04 17.65 -4.41
CA ARG A 357 -11.58 18.94 -4.94
C ARG A 357 -10.17 19.32 -4.50
N GLU A 358 -9.78 18.97 -3.28
CA GLU A 358 -8.57 19.49 -2.65
C GLU A 358 -7.46 18.45 -2.52
N VAL A 359 -7.80 17.16 -2.37
CA VAL A 359 -6.80 16.10 -2.15
C VAL A 359 -6.55 15.32 -3.45
N TYR A 360 -7.59 14.75 -4.06
CA TYR A 360 -7.47 13.88 -5.24
C TYR A 360 -6.69 14.51 -6.41
N PRO A 361 -6.77 15.81 -6.73
CA PRO A 361 -5.97 16.38 -7.83
C PRO A 361 -4.47 16.47 -7.52
N LEU A 362 -4.10 16.42 -6.24
CA LEU A 362 -2.74 16.63 -5.76
C LEU A 362 -2.00 15.33 -5.44
N ILE A 363 -2.71 14.19 -5.30
CA ILE A 363 -2.08 12.90 -5.02
C ILE A 363 -1.17 12.44 -6.18
N GLU A 364 -0.27 11.49 -5.90
CA GLU A 364 0.65 10.97 -6.89
C GLU A 364 -0.10 10.40 -8.11
N ARG A 365 0.51 10.52 -9.30
CA ARG A 365 -0.12 10.10 -10.57
C ARG A 365 -0.57 8.64 -10.56
N LYS A 366 0.12 7.74 -9.83
CA LYS A 366 -0.23 6.32 -9.72
C LYS A 366 -1.58 6.06 -9.06
N TYR A 367 -2.11 7.01 -8.27
CA TYR A 367 -3.43 6.93 -7.64
C TYR A 367 -4.53 7.66 -8.43
N ARG A 368 -4.20 8.26 -9.58
CA ARG A 368 -5.14 9.05 -10.37
C ARG A 368 -5.40 8.40 -11.71
N SER A 369 -6.66 8.40 -12.11
CA SER A 369 -7.06 7.92 -13.44
C SER A 369 -8.00 8.92 -14.11
N PRO A 370 -7.82 9.23 -15.39
CA PRO A 370 -8.77 10.06 -16.15
C PRO A 370 -10.15 9.37 -16.32
N GLU A 371 -10.24 8.07 -16.04
CA GLU A 371 -11.50 7.32 -16.02
C GLU A 371 -12.23 7.44 -14.68
N CYS A 372 -11.62 8.08 -13.67
CA CYS A 372 -12.24 8.38 -12.39
C CYS A 372 -13.01 9.72 -12.45
N ARG A 373 -14.22 9.65 -12.96
CA ARG A 373 -15.14 10.78 -13.15
C ARG A 373 -16.55 10.26 -13.32
N ASN A 374 -17.56 11.12 -13.13
CA ASN A 374 -18.95 10.80 -13.44
C ASN A 374 -19.09 10.25 -14.87
N GLY A 375 -19.69 9.07 -15.01
CA GLY A 375 -19.85 8.32 -16.26
C GLY A 375 -18.56 7.74 -16.85
N GLY A 376 -17.43 7.83 -16.13
CA GLY A 376 -16.17 7.21 -16.52
C GLY A 376 -16.16 5.69 -16.30
N LYS A 377 -15.13 5.00 -16.82
CA LYS A 377 -15.05 3.53 -16.66
C LYS A 377 -14.87 3.07 -15.21
N LEU A 378 -14.36 3.94 -14.34
CA LEU A 378 -14.17 3.66 -12.91
C LEU A 378 -15.29 4.23 -12.04
N ASP A 379 -16.35 4.77 -12.63
CA ASP A 379 -17.54 5.19 -11.90
C ASP A 379 -18.27 3.97 -11.33
N ALA A 380 -18.28 3.86 -10.00
CA ALA A 380 -18.93 2.78 -9.27
C ALA A 380 -20.47 2.84 -9.39
N ARG A 381 -21.02 3.98 -9.82
CA ARG A 381 -22.46 4.23 -10.00
C ARG A 381 -22.77 4.69 -11.43
N ALA A 382 -22.13 4.05 -12.40
CA ALA A 382 -22.34 4.31 -13.83
C ALA A 382 -23.85 4.33 -14.18
N GLY A 383 -24.26 5.39 -14.89
CA GLY A 383 -25.66 5.64 -15.26
C GLY A 383 -26.45 6.51 -14.27
N THR A 384 -25.79 7.05 -13.26
CA THR A 384 -26.33 8.09 -12.36
C THR A 384 -25.45 9.33 -12.40
N ASP A 385 -25.95 10.49 -11.96
CA ASP A 385 -25.15 11.72 -11.84
C ASP A 385 -24.50 11.89 -10.45
N VAL A 386 -24.45 10.83 -9.65
CA VAL A 386 -23.94 10.90 -8.27
C VAL A 386 -22.45 10.59 -8.25
N PHE A 387 -21.62 11.63 -8.11
CA PHE A 387 -20.16 11.55 -8.04
C PHE A 387 -19.58 12.71 -7.18
N PRO A 388 -18.47 12.53 -6.44
CA PRO A 388 -17.81 11.26 -6.14
C PRO A 388 -18.74 10.30 -5.41
#